data_AF-A0A0C2JQC1-F1
#
_entry.id   AF-A0A0C2JQC1-F1
#
_cell.length_a   1.000
_cell.length_b   1.000
_cell.length_c   1.000
_cell.angle_alpha   90.00
_cell.angle_beta   90.00
_cell.angle_gamma   90.00
#
_symmetry.space_group_name_H-M   'P 1'
#
loop_
_entity.id
_entity.type
_entity.pdbx_description
1 polymer ?
#
loop_
_entity_poly.entity_id
_entity_poly.type
_entity_poly.pdbx_seq_one_letter_code
_entity_poly.pdbx_strand_id
1 'polypeptide(L)'
;MRFLVFTCLLSLRFLVSSSVKCAYDFPDRDGAGRHKLLSDSRIYGTIHGEWTHCSQKPSASETMCSGITLDPAKAARIWFTSKTNTDATIDVASWKRECEDHRASTEQNNGFVTRVLGNCQVMQGFLLKVWCRVNRREKKNVVYRVLLQSTPVLTPILDGCDSKLPSFTTFGYQIIIHGGRKHKIDLTENTFTRDDPTGPYALTHCYKCPV
;
A
#
# COMPACT_ATOMS: atom_id res chain seq x y z
N MET A 1 -41.37 11.94 4.86
CA MET A 1 -40.71 10.62 4.72
C MET A 1 -39.71 10.51 3.56
N ARG A 2 -39.85 11.27 2.45
CA ARG A 2 -38.86 11.22 1.34
C ARG A 2 -37.46 11.78 1.69
N PHE A 3 -37.38 12.79 2.56
CA PHE A 3 -36.12 13.38 3.02
C PHE A 3 -35.23 12.39 3.79
N LEU A 4 -35.81 11.59 4.69
CA LEU A 4 -35.08 10.59 5.49
C LEU A 4 -34.42 9.51 4.63
N VAL A 5 -35.11 9.04 3.58
CA VAL A 5 -34.58 8.04 2.65
C VAL A 5 -33.42 8.62 1.84
N PHE A 6 -33.54 9.87 1.39
CA PHE A 6 -32.45 10.57 0.70
C PHE A 6 -31.23 10.80 1.60
N THR A 7 -31.42 11.25 2.85
CA THR A 7 -30.30 11.42 3.79
C THR A 7 -29.61 10.10 4.11
N CYS A 8 -30.37 9.01 4.32
CA CYS A 8 -29.79 7.69 4.58
C CYS A 8 -29.01 7.16 3.37
N LEU A 9 -29.54 7.27 2.14
CA LEU A 9 -28.85 6.87 0.92
C LEU A 9 -27.61 7.71 0.65
N LEU A 10 -27.65 9.02 0.95
CA LEU A 10 -26.49 9.91 0.82
C LEU A 10 -25.40 9.53 1.81
N SER A 11 -25.74 9.32 3.09
CA SER A 11 -24.79 8.87 4.12
C SER A 11 -24.18 7.50 3.81
N LEU A 12 -24.95 6.57 3.23
CA LEU A 12 -24.43 5.26 2.82
C LEU A 12 -23.42 5.40 1.67
N ARG A 13 -23.71 6.27 0.68
CA ARG A 13 -22.78 6.56 -0.42
C ARG A 13 -21.50 7.24 0.06
N PHE A 14 -21.59 8.16 1.03
CA PHE A 14 -20.42 8.80 1.63
C PHE A 14 -19.54 7.80 2.40
N LEU A 15 -20.13 6.89 3.19
CA LEU A 15 -19.39 5.88 3.95
C LEU A 15 -18.66 4.86 3.06
N VAL A 16 -19.24 4.49 1.92
CA VAL A 16 -18.61 3.54 0.98
C VAL A 16 -17.55 4.21 0.09
N SER A 17 -17.64 5.53 -0.13
CA SER A 17 -16.70 6.32 -0.93
C SER A 17 -15.45 6.80 -0.16
N SER A 18 -15.34 6.53 1.15
CA SER A 18 -14.30 7.11 2.02
C SER A 18 -13.37 6.10 2.69
N SER A 19 -13.43 4.81 2.32
CA SER A 19 -12.55 3.81 2.93
C SER A 19 -11.13 3.98 2.39
N VAL A 20 -10.23 4.49 3.25
CA VAL A 20 -8.80 4.62 2.95
C VAL A 20 -8.21 3.28 2.50
N LYS A 21 -7.47 3.27 1.39
CA LYS A 21 -6.83 2.07 0.82
C LYS A 21 -5.35 2.35 0.50
N CYS A 22 -4.43 1.76 1.25
CA CYS A 22 -2.99 1.94 1.01
C CYS A 22 -2.36 0.64 0.52
N ALA A 23 -1.66 0.74 -0.61
CA ALA A 23 -0.85 -0.32 -1.16
C ALA A 23 0.60 -0.16 -0.69
N TYR A 24 1.24 -1.27 -0.34
CA TYR A 24 2.61 -1.31 0.15
C TYR A 24 3.41 -2.36 -0.61
N ASP A 25 4.59 -1.96 -1.11
CA ASP A 25 5.55 -2.87 -1.71
C ASP A 25 6.59 -3.30 -0.66
N PHE A 26 6.95 -4.58 -0.69
CA PHE A 26 8.06 -5.16 0.04
C PHE A 26 9.21 -5.51 -0.91
N PRO A 27 10.47 -5.43 -0.45
CA PRO A 27 11.63 -5.83 -1.25
C PRO A 27 11.68 -7.34 -1.41
N ASP A 28 12.06 -7.84 -2.58
CA ASP A 28 12.17 -9.28 -2.83
C ASP A 28 13.44 -9.59 -3.62
N ARG A 29 14.46 -10.14 -2.94
CA ARG A 29 15.77 -10.43 -3.53
C ARG A 29 15.71 -11.36 -4.72
N ASP A 30 14.87 -12.39 -4.63
CA ASP A 30 14.67 -13.38 -5.71
C ASP A 30 13.45 -13.03 -6.59
N GLY A 31 12.88 -11.84 -6.40
CA GLY A 31 11.82 -11.28 -7.22
C GLY A 31 12.35 -10.60 -8.49
N ALA A 32 11.50 -9.78 -9.12
CA ALA A 32 11.83 -9.05 -10.33
C ALA A 32 11.32 -7.60 -10.29
N GLY A 33 11.84 -6.78 -11.21
CA GLY A 33 11.45 -5.38 -11.36
C GLY A 33 11.56 -4.61 -10.04
N ARG A 34 10.49 -3.89 -9.69
CA ARG A 34 10.48 -2.96 -8.56
C ARG A 34 10.83 -3.63 -7.23
N HIS A 35 10.35 -4.85 -6.99
CA HIS A 35 10.62 -5.55 -5.73
C HIS A 35 12.09 -5.95 -5.58
N LYS A 36 12.71 -6.36 -6.69
CA LYS A 36 14.15 -6.61 -6.73
C LYS A 36 14.93 -5.30 -6.53
N LEU A 37 14.53 -4.23 -7.21
CA LEU A 37 15.13 -2.90 -7.05
C LEU A 37 15.10 -2.41 -5.59
N LEU A 38 13.96 -2.57 -4.91
CA LEU A 38 13.80 -2.24 -3.49
C LEU A 38 14.77 -3.06 -2.62
N SER A 39 14.92 -4.35 -2.90
CA SER A 39 15.88 -5.22 -2.20
C SER A 39 17.32 -4.77 -2.41
N ASP A 40 17.71 -4.54 -3.66
CA ASP A 40 19.07 -4.12 -4.02
C ASP A 40 19.41 -2.73 -3.46
N SER A 41 18.39 -1.86 -3.32
CA SER A 41 18.50 -0.52 -2.72
C SER A 41 18.35 -0.50 -1.20
N ARG A 42 18.22 -1.67 -0.55
CA ARG A 42 18.05 -1.82 0.92
C ARG A 42 16.82 -1.06 1.48
N ILE A 43 15.73 -1.06 0.72
CA ILE A 43 14.44 -0.45 1.12
C ILE A 43 13.51 -1.55 1.63
N TYR A 44 13.21 -1.52 2.92
CA TYR A 44 12.50 -2.61 3.62
C TYR A 44 10.98 -2.61 3.43
N GLY A 45 10.43 -1.48 2.99
CA GLY A 45 9.03 -1.31 2.64
C GLY A 45 8.81 0.10 2.11
N THR A 46 7.84 0.26 1.24
CA THR A 46 7.46 1.57 0.71
C THR A 46 5.98 1.60 0.40
N ILE A 47 5.40 2.79 0.42
CA ILE A 47 4.12 3.03 -0.25
C ILE A 47 4.29 2.64 -1.73
N HIS A 48 3.34 1.86 -2.22
CA HIS A 48 3.14 1.63 -3.65
C HIS A 48 2.23 2.75 -4.19
N GLY A 49 1.07 2.92 -3.56
CA GLY A 49 0.08 3.94 -3.90
C GLY A 49 -1.05 3.99 -2.87
N GLU A 50 -1.97 4.93 -3.06
CA GLU A 50 -3.19 5.11 -2.26
C GLU A 50 -4.38 5.07 -3.22
N TRP A 51 -5.30 4.12 -3.04
CA TRP A 51 -6.30 3.73 -4.03
C TRP A 51 -7.75 3.93 -3.54
N THR A 52 -7.98 4.89 -2.64
CA THR A 52 -9.33 5.24 -2.17
C THR A 52 -10.16 5.82 -3.28
N HIS A 53 -9.57 6.72 -4.05
CA HIS A 53 -10.23 7.41 -5.13
C HIS A 53 -9.87 6.78 -6.47
N CYS A 54 -10.83 6.79 -7.38
CA CYS A 54 -10.60 6.54 -8.79
C CYS A 54 -10.87 7.87 -9.49
N SER A 55 -9.84 8.48 -10.06
CA SER A 55 -10.00 9.66 -10.88
C SER A 55 -10.09 9.27 -12.35
N GLN A 56 -10.84 10.04 -13.13
CA GLN A 56 -10.63 10.02 -14.56
C GLN A 56 -9.27 10.63 -14.85
N LYS A 57 -8.49 9.96 -15.70
CA LYS A 57 -7.19 10.45 -16.10
C LYS A 57 -7.33 11.89 -16.63
N PRO A 58 -6.51 12.84 -16.17
CA PRO A 58 -6.56 14.21 -16.67
C PRO A 58 -6.37 14.24 -18.18
N SER A 59 -7.15 15.09 -18.85
CA SER A 59 -6.92 15.47 -20.24
C SER A 59 -5.53 16.11 -20.42
N ALA A 60 -4.99 16.09 -21.63
CA ALA A 60 -3.63 16.58 -21.90
C ALA A 60 -3.41 18.06 -21.54
N SER A 61 -4.48 18.86 -21.42
CA SER A 61 -4.44 20.26 -20.99
C SER A 61 -4.49 20.46 -19.48
N GLU A 62 -4.78 19.41 -18.70
CA GLU A 62 -4.89 19.50 -17.24
C GLU A 62 -3.53 19.27 -16.57
N THR A 63 -3.09 20.25 -15.78
CA THR A 63 -1.80 20.26 -15.09
C THR A 63 -1.87 19.76 -13.65
N MET A 64 -2.97 19.09 -13.29
CA MET A 64 -3.28 18.72 -11.89
C MET A 64 -2.17 17.90 -11.22
N CYS A 65 -1.43 17.07 -11.98
CA CYS A 65 -0.34 16.23 -11.43
C CYS A 65 1.05 16.68 -11.91
N SER A 66 1.15 17.64 -12.84
CA SER A 66 2.44 18.00 -13.45
C SER A 66 3.36 18.73 -12.48
N GLY A 67 2.80 19.46 -11.50
CA GLY A 67 3.54 20.22 -10.49
C GLY A 67 3.99 19.39 -9.28
N ILE A 68 3.89 18.05 -9.34
CA ILE A 68 4.46 17.18 -8.29
C ILE A 68 5.99 17.26 -8.33
N THR A 69 6.59 17.52 -7.18
CA THR A 69 8.05 17.65 -6.99
C THR A 69 8.54 16.76 -5.84
N LEU A 70 9.86 16.56 -5.73
CA LEU A 70 10.51 15.70 -4.72
C LEU A 70 10.64 16.32 -3.32
N ASP A 71 10.01 17.47 -3.08
CA ASP A 71 10.06 18.12 -1.78
C ASP A 71 8.92 17.59 -0.90
N PRO A 72 9.20 16.91 0.24
CA PRO A 72 10.48 16.77 0.96
C PRO A 72 11.20 15.43 0.78
N ALA A 73 12.54 15.42 0.91
CA ALA A 73 13.41 14.23 0.87
C ALA A 73 12.98 13.07 1.81
N LYS A 74 12.23 13.38 2.90
CA LYS A 74 11.62 12.38 3.78
C LYS A 74 10.52 11.57 3.08
N ALA A 75 9.79 12.17 2.15
CA ALA A 75 8.77 11.51 1.34
C ALA A 75 9.37 10.39 0.48
N ALA A 76 10.55 10.60 -0.11
CA ALA A 76 11.22 9.58 -0.93
C ALA A 76 11.69 8.35 -0.13
N ARG A 77 11.85 8.45 1.19
CA ARG A 77 12.14 7.29 2.06
C ARG A 77 10.90 6.44 2.34
N ILE A 78 9.74 7.07 2.49
CA ILE A 78 8.47 6.41 2.84
C ILE A 78 7.74 5.93 1.57
N TRP A 79 7.76 6.76 0.52
CA TRP A 79 7.20 6.49 -0.78
C TRP A 79 8.30 6.54 -1.84
N PHE A 80 9.15 5.51 -1.84
CA PHE A 80 10.22 5.37 -2.80
C PHE A 80 9.72 5.47 -4.23
N THR A 81 10.35 6.35 -5.00
CA THR A 81 10.07 6.55 -6.41
C THR A 81 11.38 6.51 -7.19
N SER A 82 11.30 5.99 -8.41
CA SER A 82 12.45 5.70 -9.23
C SER A 82 12.09 5.86 -10.70
N LYS A 83 13.09 6.14 -11.54
CA LYS A 83 12.93 6.38 -12.97
C LYS A 83 12.27 5.20 -13.68
N THR A 84 12.68 3.98 -13.30
CA THR A 84 12.05 2.75 -13.78
C THR A 84 11.99 1.71 -12.65
N ASN A 85 11.38 0.57 -12.93
CA ASN A 85 11.35 -0.57 -12.01
C ASN A 85 12.72 -1.27 -11.86
N THR A 86 13.75 -0.84 -12.57
CA THR A 86 15.10 -1.44 -12.53
C THR A 86 16.22 -0.42 -12.36
N ASP A 87 15.92 0.88 -12.34
CA ASP A 87 16.87 1.99 -12.17
C ASP A 87 16.49 2.75 -10.90
N ALA A 88 17.39 2.78 -9.91
CA ALA A 88 17.18 3.40 -8.60
C ALA A 88 17.24 4.94 -8.64
N THR A 89 17.58 5.55 -9.78
CA THR A 89 17.62 7.00 -9.94
C THR A 89 16.27 7.60 -9.56
N ILE A 90 16.26 8.51 -8.59
CA ILE A 90 15.03 9.11 -8.08
C ILE A 90 14.37 9.94 -9.19
N ASP A 91 13.08 9.72 -9.38
CA ASP A 91 12.23 10.43 -10.36
C ASP A 91 10.79 10.45 -9.85
N VAL A 92 10.01 11.48 -10.16
CA VAL A 92 8.61 11.64 -9.69
C VAL A 92 7.59 11.04 -10.65
N ALA A 93 8.00 10.46 -11.77
CA ALA A 93 7.08 9.92 -12.78
C ALA A 93 6.09 8.90 -12.20
N SER A 94 6.50 8.09 -11.22
CA SER A 94 5.59 7.14 -10.57
C SER A 94 4.51 7.85 -9.73
N TRP A 95 4.89 8.86 -8.93
CA TRP A 95 3.94 9.67 -8.17
C TRP A 95 2.97 10.44 -9.06
N LYS A 96 3.44 10.95 -10.20
CA LYS A 96 2.59 11.62 -11.19
C LYS A 96 1.54 10.68 -11.76
N ARG A 97 1.94 9.45 -12.10
CA ARG A 97 1.01 8.42 -12.58
C ARG A 97 -0.02 8.04 -11.50
N GLU A 98 0.43 7.80 -10.28
CA GLU A 98 -0.48 7.51 -9.17
C GLU A 98 -1.45 8.68 -8.91
N CYS A 99 -1.01 9.94 -9.06
CA CYS A 99 -1.88 11.10 -8.99
C CYS A 99 -2.93 11.11 -10.12
N GLU A 100 -2.54 10.82 -11.36
CA GLU A 100 -3.46 10.79 -12.50
C GLU A 100 -4.59 9.76 -12.30
N ASP A 101 -4.24 8.61 -11.72
CA ASP A 101 -5.16 7.48 -11.58
C ASP A 101 -5.98 7.54 -10.26
N HIS A 102 -5.41 8.11 -9.19
CA HIS A 102 -5.92 7.94 -7.82
C HIS A 102 -6.08 9.21 -6.98
N ARG A 103 -5.90 10.40 -7.55
CA ARG A 103 -6.19 11.66 -6.83
C ARG A 103 -7.68 11.76 -6.48
N ALA A 104 -8.01 12.60 -5.50
CA ALA A 104 -9.38 13.08 -5.34
C ALA A 104 -9.70 14.13 -6.43
N SER A 105 -10.98 14.33 -6.78
CA SER A 105 -11.38 15.22 -7.87
C SER A 105 -10.88 16.66 -7.73
N THR A 106 -10.78 17.16 -6.49
CA THR A 106 -10.35 18.53 -6.15
C THR A 106 -8.86 18.63 -5.83
N GLU A 107 -8.13 17.53 -5.88
CA GLU A 107 -6.73 17.46 -5.43
C GLU A 107 -5.76 17.83 -6.56
N GLN A 108 -4.72 18.58 -6.20
CA GLN A 108 -3.74 19.12 -7.13
C GLN A 108 -2.31 19.02 -6.59
N ASN A 109 -1.36 18.80 -7.49
CA ASN A 109 0.08 18.82 -7.31
C ASN A 109 0.51 18.03 -6.07
N ASN A 110 1.36 18.62 -5.23
CA ASN A 110 1.84 18.01 -3.99
C ASN A 110 0.73 17.78 -2.94
N GLY A 111 -0.47 18.33 -3.11
CA GLY A 111 -1.62 18.02 -2.25
C GLY A 111 -1.92 16.52 -2.22
N PHE A 112 -1.83 15.87 -3.39
CA PHE A 112 -1.90 14.40 -3.51
C PHE A 112 -0.85 13.70 -2.67
N VAL A 113 0.43 14.09 -2.85
CA VAL A 113 1.54 13.48 -2.12
C VAL A 113 1.37 13.66 -0.61
N THR A 114 1.01 14.86 -0.15
CA THR A 114 0.76 15.15 1.26
C THR A 114 -0.35 14.28 1.83
N ARG A 115 -1.47 14.12 1.11
CA ARG A 115 -2.57 13.26 1.57
C ARG A 115 -2.17 11.79 1.62
N VAL A 116 -1.50 11.28 0.59
CA VAL A 116 -1.03 9.88 0.56
C VAL A 116 -0.09 9.62 1.72
N LEU A 117 0.89 10.50 1.96
CA LEU A 117 1.78 10.38 3.12
C LEU A 117 1.00 10.42 4.43
N GLY A 118 0.05 11.36 4.58
CA GLY A 118 -0.79 11.47 5.78
C GLY A 118 -1.61 10.21 6.07
N ASN A 119 -2.12 9.54 5.04
CA ASN A 119 -2.97 8.36 5.17
C ASN A 119 -2.18 7.04 5.25
N CYS A 120 -1.05 6.94 4.54
CA CYS A 120 -0.39 5.67 4.26
C CYS A 120 0.99 5.52 4.89
N GLN A 121 1.61 6.56 5.44
CA GLN A 121 2.89 6.38 6.14
C GLN A 121 2.76 5.47 7.36
N VAL A 122 1.60 5.52 8.04
CA VAL A 122 1.19 4.60 9.10
C VAL A 122 -0.26 4.21 8.86
N MET A 123 -0.53 2.93 8.60
CA MET A 123 -1.90 2.45 8.41
C MET A 123 -2.13 1.18 9.21
N GLN A 124 -3.24 1.13 9.94
CA GLN A 124 -3.82 -0.10 10.47
C GLN A 124 -5.11 -0.42 9.71
N GLY A 125 -5.17 -1.57 9.06
CA GLY A 125 -6.30 -1.94 8.21
C GLY A 125 -6.42 -3.43 7.95
N PHE A 126 -7.47 -3.81 7.23
CA PHE A 126 -7.75 -5.17 6.80
C PHE A 126 -7.12 -5.44 5.44
N LEU A 127 -6.66 -6.68 5.21
CA LEU A 127 -6.12 -7.08 3.91
C LEU A 127 -7.24 -7.12 2.88
N LEU A 128 -7.18 -6.23 1.89
CA LEU A 128 -8.06 -6.25 0.73
C LEU A 128 -7.50 -7.14 -0.38
N LYS A 129 -6.19 -7.03 -0.65
CA LYS A 129 -5.50 -7.82 -1.67
C LYS A 129 -4.06 -8.10 -1.26
N VAL A 130 -3.57 -9.29 -1.63
CA VAL A 130 -2.20 -9.74 -1.41
C VAL A 130 -1.65 -10.21 -2.74
N TRP A 131 -0.46 -9.72 -3.10
CA TRP A 131 0.30 -10.23 -4.23
C TRP A 131 1.53 -10.97 -3.74
N CYS A 132 1.76 -12.15 -4.29
CA CYS A 132 2.88 -12.95 -3.90
C CYS A 132 3.43 -13.79 -5.06
N ARG A 133 4.61 -14.37 -4.82
CA ARG A 133 5.16 -15.45 -5.65
C ARG A 133 5.23 -16.72 -4.82
N VAL A 134 5.09 -17.87 -5.48
CA VAL A 134 5.24 -19.18 -4.83
C VAL A 134 6.73 -19.56 -4.75
N ASN A 135 7.27 -19.69 -3.55
CA ASN A 135 8.56 -20.33 -3.33
C ASN A 135 8.34 -21.84 -3.10
N ARG A 136 8.47 -22.62 -4.17
CA ARG A 136 8.24 -24.09 -4.14
C ARG A 136 9.23 -24.83 -3.26
N ARG A 137 10.48 -24.35 -3.15
CA ARG A 137 11.53 -24.99 -2.34
C ARG A 137 11.18 -24.93 -0.85
N GLU A 138 10.71 -23.77 -0.40
CA GLU A 138 10.36 -23.52 0.99
C GLU A 138 8.88 -23.74 1.30
N LYS A 139 8.09 -24.17 0.30
CA LYS A 139 6.64 -24.40 0.41
C LYS A 139 5.89 -23.24 1.07
N LYS A 140 6.17 -22.02 0.60
CA LYS A 140 5.55 -20.80 1.12
C LYS A 140 5.24 -19.80 0.01
N ASN A 141 4.27 -18.94 0.26
CA ASN A 141 4.05 -17.73 -0.53
C ASN A 141 4.96 -16.61 0.00
N VAL A 142 5.69 -15.95 -0.91
CA VAL A 142 6.50 -14.76 -0.63
C VAL A 142 5.73 -13.53 -1.09
N VAL A 143 5.16 -12.82 -0.13
CA VAL A 143 4.34 -11.61 -0.34
C VAL A 143 5.24 -10.43 -0.60
N TYR A 144 5.11 -9.87 -1.80
CA TYR A 144 5.87 -8.70 -2.24
C TYR A 144 5.01 -7.43 -2.28
N ARG A 145 3.68 -7.53 -2.20
CA ARG A 145 2.78 -6.38 -2.08
C ARG A 145 1.52 -6.73 -1.30
N VAL A 146 1.01 -5.77 -0.54
CA VAL A 146 -0.31 -5.83 0.09
C VAL A 146 -1.10 -4.56 -0.17
N LEU A 147 -2.43 -4.67 -0.19
CA LEU A 147 -3.37 -3.56 -0.17
C LEU A 147 -4.19 -3.67 1.12
N LEU A 148 -4.04 -2.68 1.99
CA LEU A 148 -4.82 -2.55 3.20
C LEU A 148 -5.99 -1.60 2.97
N GLN A 149 -7.12 -1.87 3.63
CA GLN A 149 -8.25 -0.95 3.67
C GLN A 149 -8.74 -0.73 5.11
N SER A 150 -9.33 0.43 5.41
CA SER A 150 -9.80 0.74 6.76
C SER A 150 -11.05 -0.06 7.18
N THR A 151 -11.84 -0.55 6.23
CA THR A 151 -13.09 -1.28 6.48
C THR A 151 -12.91 -2.81 6.44
N PRO A 152 -13.71 -3.60 7.17
CA PRO A 152 -13.56 -5.06 7.19
C PRO A 152 -13.67 -5.71 5.80
N VAL A 153 -12.75 -6.63 5.52
CA VAL A 153 -12.78 -7.51 4.34
C VAL A 153 -13.07 -8.93 4.81
N LEU A 154 -14.05 -9.59 4.19
CA LEU A 154 -14.37 -10.99 4.50
C LEU A 154 -13.38 -11.97 3.87
N THR A 155 -12.97 -11.70 2.62
CA THR A 155 -12.05 -12.58 1.89
C THR A 155 -11.07 -11.73 1.09
N PRO A 156 -9.79 -11.64 1.52
CA PRO A 156 -8.77 -10.95 0.76
C PRO A 156 -8.55 -11.60 -0.61
N ILE A 157 -8.33 -10.79 -1.64
CA ILE A 157 -7.96 -11.28 -2.97
C ILE A 157 -6.50 -11.76 -2.95
N LEU A 158 -6.24 -12.93 -3.52
CA LEU A 158 -4.91 -13.52 -3.62
C LEU A 158 -4.44 -13.57 -5.07
N ASP A 159 -3.34 -12.88 -5.36
CA ASP A 159 -2.78 -12.73 -6.71
C ASP A 159 -1.38 -13.33 -6.77
N GLY A 160 -1.17 -14.29 -7.68
CA GLY A 160 0.08 -15.05 -7.77
C GLY A 160 0.37 -16.02 -6.61
N CYS A 161 -0.61 -16.23 -5.71
CA CYS A 161 -0.47 -17.07 -4.52
C CYS A 161 -1.07 -18.46 -4.65
N ASP A 162 -0.46 -19.42 -3.96
CA ASP A 162 -1.07 -20.72 -3.71
C ASP A 162 -1.86 -20.67 -2.39
N SER A 163 -3.19 -20.81 -2.47
CA SER A 163 -4.07 -20.73 -1.30
C SER A 163 -3.83 -21.81 -0.24
N LYS A 164 -3.09 -22.87 -0.57
CA LYS A 164 -2.75 -23.96 0.36
C LYS A 164 -1.46 -23.71 1.13
N LEU A 165 -0.67 -22.70 0.73
CA LEU A 165 0.61 -22.41 1.36
C LEU A 165 0.50 -21.22 2.31
N PRO A 166 1.25 -21.22 3.43
CA PRO A 166 1.33 -20.07 4.31
C PRO A 166 2.02 -18.90 3.60
N SER A 167 1.54 -17.68 3.89
CA SER A 167 2.04 -16.44 3.31
C SER A 167 2.92 -15.68 4.26
N PHE A 168 4.09 -15.30 3.77
CA PHE A 168 5.07 -14.52 4.52
C PHE A 168 5.51 -13.34 3.70
N THR A 169 5.75 -12.22 4.35
CA THR A 169 6.55 -11.16 3.77
C THR A 169 7.96 -11.67 3.44
N THR A 170 8.70 -10.88 2.68
CA THR A 170 10.05 -11.23 2.22
C THR A 170 11.09 -11.28 3.34
N PHE A 171 10.85 -10.61 4.45
CA PHE A 171 11.62 -10.68 5.70
C PHE A 171 11.08 -11.73 6.70
N GLY A 172 10.13 -12.59 6.28
CA GLY A 172 9.75 -13.79 7.02
C GLY A 172 8.60 -13.63 8.03
N TYR A 173 7.85 -12.52 8.01
CA TYR A 173 6.68 -12.38 8.88
C TYR A 173 5.43 -12.92 8.21
N GLN A 174 4.72 -13.75 8.96
CA GLN A 174 3.53 -14.39 8.44
C GLN A 174 2.39 -13.38 8.29
N ILE A 175 1.84 -13.30 7.09
CA ILE A 175 0.63 -12.56 6.77
C ILE A 175 -0.56 -13.51 6.94
N ILE A 176 -1.48 -13.16 7.85
CA ILE A 176 -2.67 -13.97 8.09
C ILE A 176 -3.74 -13.53 7.11
N ILE A 177 -3.95 -14.36 6.09
CA ILE A 177 -4.99 -14.19 5.08
C ILE A 177 -6.31 -14.71 5.67
N HIS A 178 -6.87 -13.99 6.64
CA HIS A 178 -8.20 -14.26 7.18
C HIS A 178 -8.98 -12.96 7.24
N GLY A 179 -10.22 -12.99 6.77
CA GLY A 179 -11.12 -11.84 6.86
C GLY A 179 -11.25 -11.34 8.29
N GLY A 180 -11.30 -10.01 8.46
CA GLY A 180 -11.45 -9.40 9.79
C GLY A 180 -10.16 -9.30 10.62
N ARG A 181 -8.99 -9.71 10.11
CA ARG A 181 -7.70 -9.46 10.78
C ARG A 181 -7.11 -8.12 10.34
N LYS A 182 -6.73 -7.29 11.32
CA LYS A 182 -6.01 -6.05 11.07
C LYS A 182 -4.51 -6.29 11.06
N HIS A 183 -3.86 -5.56 10.16
CA HIS A 183 -2.41 -5.44 10.06
C HIS A 183 -2.07 -3.96 10.10
N LYS A 184 -1.03 -3.60 10.85
CA LYS A 184 -0.46 -2.26 10.90
C LYS A 184 0.86 -2.25 10.15
N ILE A 185 1.02 -1.32 9.22
CA ILE A 185 2.29 -0.96 8.60
C ILE A 185 2.67 0.43 9.11
N ASP A 186 3.88 0.58 9.61
CA ASP A 186 4.46 1.84 10.02
C ASP A 186 5.79 2.04 9.31
N LEU A 187 5.79 2.84 8.25
CA LEU A 187 6.99 3.10 7.46
C LEU A 187 7.91 4.14 8.13
N THR A 188 7.42 4.86 9.13
CA THR A 188 8.23 5.81 9.89
C THR A 188 9.15 5.09 10.87
N GLU A 189 8.63 4.03 11.49
CA GLU A 189 9.37 3.16 12.42
C GLU A 189 9.96 1.92 11.72
N ASN A 190 9.68 1.72 10.43
CA ASN A 190 9.94 0.47 9.70
C ASN A 190 9.40 -0.73 10.46
N THR A 191 8.13 -0.70 10.86
CA THR A 191 7.48 -1.81 11.56
C THR A 191 6.30 -2.37 10.81
N PHE A 192 6.06 -3.66 11.03
CA PHE A 192 4.78 -4.30 10.75
C PHE A 192 4.30 -5.01 11.98
N THR A 193 3.04 -4.76 12.27
CA THR A 193 2.36 -5.34 13.41
C THR A 193 1.14 -6.09 12.92
N ARG A 194 0.86 -7.22 13.54
CA ARG A 194 -0.37 -7.98 13.32
C ARG A 194 -1.07 -8.16 14.66
N ASP A 195 -2.39 -8.01 14.65
CA ASP A 195 -3.21 -8.46 15.78
C ASP A 195 -3.22 -9.99 15.80
N ASP A 196 -2.50 -10.59 16.74
CA ASP A 196 -2.43 -12.05 16.89
C ASP A 196 -3.63 -12.54 17.73
N PRO A 197 -4.52 -13.40 17.19
CA PRO A 197 -5.61 -13.98 17.99
C PRO A 197 -5.18 -15.03 19.01
N THR A 198 -4.02 -15.63 18.82
CA THR A 198 -3.54 -16.79 19.59
C THR A 198 -2.49 -16.41 20.63
N GLY A 199 -2.01 -15.17 20.60
CA GLY A 199 -1.09 -14.61 21.59
C GLY A 199 -1.76 -13.50 22.41
N PRO A 200 -1.35 -13.29 23.67
CA PRO A 200 -1.87 -12.20 24.50
C PRO A 200 -1.48 -10.78 24.03
N TYR A 201 -0.70 -10.65 22.94
CA TYR A 201 -0.12 -9.38 22.49
C TYR A 201 -0.03 -9.28 20.97
N ALA A 202 -0.09 -8.04 20.45
CA ALA A 202 0.23 -7.75 19.06
C ALA A 202 1.71 -8.07 18.76
N LEU A 203 1.98 -8.78 17.66
CA LEU A 203 3.35 -9.09 17.24
C LEU A 203 3.87 -7.92 16.40
N THR A 204 4.72 -7.09 17.00
CA THR A 204 5.40 -5.97 16.33
C THR A 204 6.82 -6.37 15.96
N HIS A 205 7.20 -6.13 14.72
CA HIS A 205 8.57 -6.32 14.28
C HIS A 205 9.14 -5.09 13.59
N CYS A 206 10.35 -4.71 14.00
CA CYS A 206 11.16 -3.71 13.33
C CYS A 206 11.97 -4.37 12.21
N TYR A 207 11.90 -3.84 11.00
CA TYR A 207 12.83 -4.13 9.91
C TYR A 207 14.12 -3.35 10.17
N LYS A 208 14.93 -3.81 11.13
CA LYS A 208 16.26 -3.20 11.36
C LYS A 208 17.21 -3.64 10.26
N CYS A 209 18.07 -2.72 9.82
CA CYS A 209 19.21 -3.01 8.97
C CYS A 209 20.12 -4.04 9.66
N PRO A 210 20.61 -5.08 8.94
CA PRO A 210 21.91 -5.63 9.27
C PRO A 210 22.93 -4.49 9.11
N VAL A 211 23.72 -4.23 10.17
CA VAL A 211 24.86 -3.31 10.11
C VAL A 211 25.88 -3.86 9.12
#